data_AF-A0AAN9MF87-F1
#
_entry.id   AF-A0AAN9MF87-F1
#
_cell.length_a   1.000
_cell.length_b   1.000
_cell.length_c   1.000
_cell.angle_alpha   90.00
_cell.angle_beta   90.00
_cell.angle_gamma   90.00
#
_symmetry.space_group_name_H-M   'P 1'
#
loop_
_entity.id
_entity.type
_entity.pdbx_description
1 polymer ?
#
loop_
_entity_poly.entity_id
_entity_poly.type
_entity_poly.pdbx_seq_one_letter_code
_entity_poly.pdbx_strand_id
1 'polypeptide(L)'
;MYHPCHNFVPNTYCSNWKEEEEEEREIEMDEENGYGGSSSSNLETSKAERSVWLMKCPVVVAKSWQNHPPSQPLSKVVLSLDPLHPEDDPSAVQFTMEMAGSEAVNMPKTYSLNMFKDFVPMCVFSEASQGGKVAMEGKVEHKFDMKPHGENIEEYGKLCRERTNKSMIKNRQIQVIDNDRGVLMRPMPGMIGLVSSNSKDKKKTQPVKQSDTKRTRRDRGELEDIMFKLFERQPNWALKQLVQETDQPAQFLKEILNELCVYNKRGANQGTYELKPEYKKSVEDTSAE
;
A
#
# COMPACT_ATOMS: atom_id res chain seq x y z
N MET A 1 56.56 -8.66 -27.63
CA MET A 1 56.26 -9.05 -26.23
C MET A 1 54.79 -9.40 -26.16
N TYR A 2 54.46 -10.59 -25.67
CA TYR A 2 53.11 -11.13 -25.66
C TYR A 2 52.16 -10.22 -24.87
N HIS A 3 51.13 -9.70 -25.54
CA HIS A 3 50.00 -9.05 -24.88
C HIS A 3 48.92 -10.11 -24.65
N PRO A 4 48.57 -10.47 -23.41
CA PRO A 4 47.36 -11.23 -23.15
C PRO A 4 46.18 -10.26 -23.23
N CYS A 5 45.51 -10.22 -24.38
CA CYS A 5 44.19 -9.62 -24.49
C CYS A 5 43.21 -10.46 -23.67
N HIS A 6 42.98 -10.08 -22.41
CA HIS A 6 41.90 -10.66 -21.62
C HIS A 6 40.57 -10.11 -22.14
N ASN A 7 39.86 -10.94 -22.90
CA ASN A 7 38.50 -10.68 -23.34
C ASN A 7 37.59 -10.50 -22.13
N PHE A 8 37.17 -9.26 -21.91
CA PHE A 8 36.14 -8.92 -20.93
C PHE A 8 34.79 -9.33 -21.52
N VAL A 9 34.27 -10.49 -21.14
CA VAL A 9 32.87 -10.85 -21.38
C VAL A 9 32.06 -10.24 -20.22
N PRO A 10 31.25 -9.20 -20.45
CA PRO A 10 30.39 -8.67 -19.41
C PRO A 10 29.26 -9.68 -19.23
N ASN A 11 29.33 -10.47 -18.16
CA ASN A 11 28.19 -11.26 -17.75
C ASN A 11 27.16 -10.27 -17.19
N THR A 12 26.06 -10.09 -17.91
CA THR A 12 24.97 -9.18 -17.57
C THR A 12 24.25 -9.67 -16.33
N TYR A 13 24.69 -9.22 -15.16
CA TYR A 13 23.88 -9.18 -13.95
C TYR A 13 23.79 -7.74 -13.48
N CYS A 14 22.78 -7.03 -13.99
CA CYS A 14 22.41 -5.71 -13.49
C CYS A 14 21.35 -5.94 -12.40
N SER A 15 21.82 -6.30 -11.19
CA SER A 15 20.95 -6.35 -10.01
C SER A 15 20.59 -4.91 -9.65
N ASN A 16 19.29 -4.58 -9.71
CA ASN A 16 18.76 -3.33 -9.18
C ASN A 16 19.01 -3.31 -7.67
N TRP A 17 20.06 -2.62 -7.23
CA TRP A 17 20.26 -2.27 -5.83
C TRP A 17 19.31 -1.13 -5.50
N LYS A 18 18.19 -1.50 -4.86
CA LYS A 18 17.28 -0.57 -4.18
C LYS A 18 17.88 -0.34 -2.80
N GLU A 19 18.16 0.92 -2.46
CA GLU A 19 18.41 1.32 -1.07
C GLU A 19 17.15 0.99 -0.26
N GLU A 20 17.24 -0.04 0.58
CA GLU A 20 16.31 -0.28 1.67
C GLU A 20 17.06 -0.06 2.99
N GLU A 21 16.47 0.80 3.83
CA GLU A 21 16.98 1.19 5.15
C GLU A 21 17.14 -0.03 6.06
N GLU A 22 18.28 -0.06 6.75
CA GLU A 22 18.72 -1.10 7.68
C GLU A 22 17.96 -0.93 9.02
N GLU A 23 16.87 -1.69 9.21
CA GLU A 23 16.28 -1.94 10.53
C GLU A 23 16.90 -3.23 11.08
N GLU A 24 17.87 -3.09 11.99
CA GLU A 24 18.47 -4.19 12.73
C GLU A 24 17.36 -4.95 13.49
N ARG A 25 17.06 -6.18 13.07
CA ARG A 25 16.38 -7.17 13.90
C ARG A 25 17.33 -8.32 14.16
N GLU A 26 17.77 -8.42 15.41
CA GLU A 26 18.38 -9.62 15.97
C GLU A 26 17.40 -10.80 15.79
N ILE A 27 17.81 -11.80 15.03
CA ILE A 27 17.09 -13.08 14.93
C ILE A 27 17.81 -14.05 15.87
N GLU A 28 17.18 -14.27 17.03
CA GLU A 28 17.48 -15.35 17.97
C GLU A 28 17.26 -16.69 17.25
N MET A 29 18.29 -17.53 17.16
CA MET A 29 18.19 -18.86 16.57
C MET A 29 17.63 -19.83 17.62
N ASP A 30 16.34 -20.13 17.54
CA ASP A 30 15.77 -21.32 18.21
C ASP A 30 16.04 -22.56 17.36
N GLU A 31 16.77 -23.51 17.96
CA GLU A 31 17.16 -24.79 17.38
C GLU A 31 16.03 -25.80 17.58
N GLU A 32 15.18 -26.01 16.57
CA GLU A 32 14.16 -27.08 16.59
C GLU A 32 14.43 -28.13 15.50
N ASN A 33 14.75 -29.34 15.97
CA ASN A 33 14.97 -30.55 15.18
C ASN A 33 13.73 -30.96 14.39
N GLY A 34 13.86 -31.06 13.08
CA GLY A 34 12.86 -31.68 12.19
C GLY A 34 13.50 -32.44 11.03
N TYR A 35 13.70 -33.75 11.20
CA TYR A 35 14.02 -34.66 10.10
C TYR A 35 12.81 -34.81 9.16
N GLY A 36 12.93 -34.34 7.92
CA GLY A 36 11.97 -34.57 6.85
C GLY A 36 12.54 -34.13 5.50
N GLY A 37 12.78 -35.08 4.59
CA GLY A 37 13.59 -34.90 3.38
C GLY A 37 13.16 -33.75 2.46
N SER A 38 14.15 -33.03 1.95
CA SER A 38 14.02 -32.15 0.79
C SER A 38 15.37 -32.08 0.07
N SER A 39 15.32 -32.07 -1.26
CA SER A 39 16.44 -32.11 -2.20
C SER A 39 17.68 -31.34 -1.74
N SER A 40 18.84 -32.00 -1.67
CA SER A 40 20.13 -31.34 -1.42
C SER A 40 20.39 -30.29 -2.49
N SER A 41 20.20 -29.01 -2.16
CA SER A 41 20.66 -27.88 -2.97
C SER A 41 22.18 -27.81 -2.86
N ASN A 42 22.87 -28.67 -3.62
CA ASN A 42 24.34 -28.66 -3.67
C ASN A 42 24.81 -27.37 -4.34
N LEU A 43 25.67 -26.63 -3.66
CA LEU A 43 26.34 -25.45 -4.17
C LEU A 43 27.50 -25.86 -5.09
N GLU A 44 27.49 -25.42 -6.34
CA GLU A 44 28.61 -25.66 -7.25
C GLU A 44 29.77 -24.70 -6.93
N THR A 45 30.97 -25.23 -6.67
CA THR A 45 32.16 -24.45 -6.28
C THR A 45 33.31 -24.49 -7.30
N SER A 46 33.04 -24.95 -8.53
CA SER A 46 34.04 -25.14 -9.58
C SER A 46 34.83 -23.87 -9.93
N LYS A 47 34.26 -22.68 -9.71
CA LYS A 47 34.89 -21.37 -9.99
C LYS A 47 35.27 -20.61 -8.72
N ALA A 48 35.29 -21.25 -7.55
CA ALA A 48 35.51 -20.58 -6.27
C ALA A 48 36.84 -19.79 -6.18
N GLU A 49 37.88 -20.26 -6.86
CA GLU A 49 39.21 -19.60 -6.89
C GLU A 49 39.36 -18.57 -8.03
N ARG A 50 38.30 -18.31 -8.81
CA ARG A 50 38.36 -17.31 -9.88
C ARG A 50 38.38 -15.90 -9.28
N SER A 51 39.39 -15.12 -9.65
CA SER A 51 39.40 -13.68 -9.38
C SER A 51 38.40 -12.94 -10.27
N VAL A 52 37.59 -12.08 -9.64
CA VAL A 52 36.67 -11.18 -10.35
C VAL A 52 36.86 -9.74 -9.89
N TRP A 53 36.57 -8.80 -10.77
CA TRP A 53 36.60 -7.37 -10.46
C TRP A 53 35.19 -6.85 -10.24
N LEU A 54 35.02 -6.07 -9.17
CA LEU A 54 33.78 -5.39 -8.87
C LEU A 54 33.93 -3.91 -9.22
N MET A 55 32.99 -3.36 -9.99
CA MET A 55 33.03 -1.95 -10.37
C MET A 55 31.68 -1.28 -10.10
N LYS A 56 31.70 -0.17 -9.36
CA LYS A 56 30.55 0.73 -9.23
C LYS A 56 30.45 1.58 -10.50
N CYS A 57 29.31 1.49 -11.18
CA CYS A 57 29.06 2.09 -12.49
C CYS A 57 27.99 3.20 -12.41
N PRO A 58 28.26 4.42 -12.91
CA PRO A 58 27.23 5.45 -13.09
C PRO A 58 26.01 4.93 -13.85
N VAL A 59 24.82 5.29 -13.38
CA VAL A 59 23.53 4.85 -13.96
C VAL A 59 23.40 5.16 -15.46
N VAL A 60 24.00 6.27 -15.92
CA VAL A 60 24.02 6.61 -17.36
C VAL A 60 24.72 5.52 -18.18
N VAL A 61 25.86 5.05 -17.69
CA VAL A 61 26.69 4.06 -18.36
C VAL A 61 26.01 2.69 -18.34
N ALA A 62 25.49 2.28 -17.19
CA ALA A 62 24.75 1.03 -17.07
C ALA A 62 23.56 0.96 -18.05
N LYS A 63 22.78 2.05 -18.18
CA LYS A 63 21.68 2.14 -19.15
C LYS A 63 22.16 2.11 -20.60
N SER A 64 23.30 2.72 -20.89
CA SER A 64 23.89 2.68 -22.23
C SER A 64 24.27 1.23 -22.61
N TRP A 65 24.92 0.50 -21.69
CA TRP A 65 25.31 -0.89 -21.91
C TRP A 65 24.15 -1.86 -22.07
N GLN A 66 23.03 -1.65 -21.37
CA GLN A 66 21.83 -2.46 -21.53
C GLN A 66 21.22 -2.37 -22.94
N ASN A 67 21.37 -1.22 -23.62
CA ASN A 67 20.83 -0.98 -24.95
C ASN A 67 21.84 -1.28 -26.07
N HIS A 68 23.07 -1.65 -25.71
CA HIS A 68 24.15 -1.82 -26.67
C HIS A 68 24.08 -3.20 -27.34
N PRO A 69 24.30 -3.30 -28.66
CA PRO A 69 24.30 -4.57 -29.35
C PRO A 69 25.44 -5.48 -28.84
N PRO A 70 25.19 -6.79 -28.67
CA PRO A 70 26.18 -7.72 -28.12
C PRO A 70 27.37 -7.98 -29.06
N SER A 71 27.26 -7.62 -30.34
CA SER A 71 28.28 -7.83 -31.36
C SER A 71 29.36 -6.75 -31.39
N GLN A 72 29.20 -5.66 -30.64
CA GLN A 72 30.14 -4.54 -30.62
C GLN A 72 30.83 -4.42 -29.25
N PRO A 73 32.11 -3.99 -29.22
CA PRO A 73 32.79 -3.74 -27.94
C PRO A 73 32.10 -2.60 -27.20
N LEU A 74 31.89 -2.76 -25.89
CA LEU A 74 31.22 -1.75 -25.05
C LEU A 74 32.15 -0.63 -24.60
N SER A 75 33.39 -0.98 -24.26
CA SER A 75 34.39 -0.07 -23.71
C SER A 75 35.77 -0.72 -23.74
N LYS A 76 36.79 0.10 -23.54
CA LYS A 76 38.20 -0.30 -23.42
C LYS A 76 38.72 0.14 -22.06
N VAL A 77 39.28 -0.79 -21.29
CA VAL A 77 39.99 -0.48 -20.05
C VAL A 77 41.46 -0.25 -20.40
N VAL A 78 42.02 0.86 -19.92
CA VAL A 78 43.42 1.24 -20.11
C VAL A 78 44.08 1.35 -18.73
N LEU A 79 45.13 0.56 -18.55
CA LEU A 79 46.04 0.64 -17.42
C LEU A 79 47.26 1.46 -17.85
N SER A 80 47.46 2.60 -17.21
CA SER A 80 48.62 3.46 -17.39
C SER A 80 49.54 3.31 -16.19
N LEU A 81 50.82 3.08 -16.45
CA LEU A 81 51.87 2.94 -15.45
C LEU A 81 52.89 4.05 -15.68
N ASP A 82 53.13 4.89 -14.66
CA ASP A 82 54.19 5.89 -14.70
C ASP A 82 55.40 5.38 -13.90
N PRO A 83 56.48 4.92 -14.57
CA PRO A 83 57.66 4.36 -13.92
C PRO A 83 58.50 5.40 -13.17
N LEU A 84 58.21 6.70 -13.31
CA LEU A 84 58.91 7.76 -12.59
C LEU A 84 58.35 7.97 -11.17
N HIS A 85 57.17 7.42 -10.88
CA HIS A 85 56.58 7.43 -9.55
C HIS A 85 56.89 6.10 -8.84
N PRO A 86 57.22 6.12 -7.53
CA PRO A 86 57.46 4.88 -6.79
C PRO A 86 56.21 3.99 -6.80
N GLU A 87 56.37 2.67 -6.88
CA GLU A 87 55.25 1.70 -6.95
C GLU A 87 54.26 1.81 -5.77
N ASP A 88 54.70 2.35 -4.63
CA ASP A 88 53.86 2.63 -3.47
C ASP A 88 52.98 3.88 -3.62
N ASP A 89 53.22 4.72 -4.63
CA ASP A 89 52.36 5.85 -4.94
C ASP A 89 51.11 5.36 -5.70
N PRO A 90 49.89 5.53 -5.14
CA PRO A 90 48.65 5.21 -5.87
C PRO A 90 48.48 5.96 -7.20
N SER A 91 49.29 7.00 -7.45
CA SER A 91 49.31 7.75 -8.70
C SER A 91 50.14 7.07 -9.79
N ALA A 92 51.02 6.12 -9.44
CA ALA A 92 51.86 5.39 -10.40
C ALA A 92 51.03 4.47 -11.31
N VAL A 93 49.86 4.02 -10.81
CA VAL A 93 48.97 3.08 -11.51
C VAL A 93 47.60 3.73 -11.71
N GLN A 94 47.28 4.12 -12.94
CA GLN A 94 46.00 4.72 -13.27
C GLN A 94 45.17 3.81 -14.17
N PHE A 95 43.96 3.49 -13.73
CA PHE A 95 42.98 2.80 -14.55
C PHE A 95 41.99 3.82 -15.14
N THR A 96 41.79 3.76 -16.46
CA THR A 96 40.77 4.54 -17.17
C THR A 96 39.93 3.63 -18.05
N MET A 97 38.69 4.05 -18.32
CA MET A 97 37.76 3.36 -19.20
C MET A 97 37.30 4.33 -20.28
N GLU A 98 37.48 3.92 -21.54
CA GLU A 98 37.04 4.64 -22.72
C GLU A 98 35.79 3.95 -23.28
N MET A 99 34.71 4.72 -23.47
CA MET A 99 33.43 4.21 -23.93
C MET A 99 33.38 4.09 -25.45
N ALA A 100 32.95 2.94 -25.97
CA ALA A 100 32.70 2.77 -27.40
C ALA A 100 31.32 3.33 -27.78
N GLY A 101 31.20 3.93 -28.97
CA GLY A 101 29.90 4.29 -29.55
C GLY A 101 29.13 5.44 -28.86
N SER A 102 29.82 6.31 -28.10
CA SER A 102 29.16 7.42 -27.39
C SER A 102 28.80 8.59 -28.32
N GLU A 103 27.78 8.41 -29.16
CA GLU A 103 27.02 9.50 -29.80
C GLU A 103 25.81 9.95 -28.95
N ALA A 104 25.67 9.42 -27.73
CA ALA A 104 24.71 9.92 -26.77
C ALA A 104 25.14 11.33 -26.32
N VAL A 105 24.39 12.33 -26.78
CA VAL A 105 24.53 13.74 -26.37
C VAL A 105 24.58 13.80 -24.83
N ASN A 106 25.59 14.47 -24.28
CA ASN A 106 25.80 14.68 -22.84
C ASN A 106 26.38 13.50 -22.02
N MET A 107 27.02 12.51 -22.67
CA MET A 107 27.71 11.43 -21.97
C MET A 107 29.25 11.61 -22.02
N PRO A 108 29.95 11.56 -20.86
CA PRO A 108 31.40 11.52 -20.81
C PRO A 108 31.93 10.30 -21.59
N LYS A 109 32.97 10.53 -22.40
CA LYS A 109 33.61 9.48 -23.22
C LYS A 109 34.64 8.68 -22.44
N THR A 110 35.23 9.30 -21.43
CA THR A 110 36.30 8.72 -20.61
C THR A 110 35.87 8.73 -19.15
N TYR A 111 36.25 7.68 -18.43
CA TYR A 111 36.03 7.54 -17.00
C TYR A 111 37.32 7.12 -16.32
N SER A 112 37.59 7.64 -15.12
CA SER A 112 38.64 7.12 -14.25
C SER A 112 38.08 6.00 -13.38
N LEU A 113 38.86 4.94 -13.19
CA LEU A 113 38.51 3.82 -12.32
C LEU A 113 39.36 3.93 -11.05
N ASN A 114 38.75 4.39 -9.96
CA ASN A 114 39.45 4.54 -8.69
C ASN A 114 39.41 3.21 -7.95
N MET A 115 40.57 2.62 -7.67
CA MET A 115 40.65 1.35 -6.94
C MET A 115 40.50 1.59 -5.43
N PHE A 116 39.65 0.81 -4.76
CA PHE A 116 39.59 0.77 -3.31
C PHE A 116 40.71 -0.12 -2.77
N LYS A 117 41.44 0.38 -1.77
CA LYS A 117 42.49 -0.39 -1.09
C LYS A 117 41.94 -1.28 0.02
N ASP A 118 40.90 -0.80 0.70
CA ASP A 118 40.29 -1.50 1.84
C ASP A 118 38.82 -1.79 1.55
N PHE A 119 38.46 -3.07 1.46
CA PHE A 119 37.07 -3.52 1.37
C PHE A 119 36.89 -4.90 2.01
N VAL A 120 35.67 -5.19 2.49
CA VAL A 120 35.31 -6.48 3.08
C VAL A 120 35.41 -7.57 2.00
N PRO A 121 36.07 -8.71 2.26
CA PRO A 121 36.14 -9.82 1.31
C PRO A 121 34.75 -10.23 0.81
N MET A 122 34.60 -10.33 -0.51
CA MET A 122 33.32 -10.65 -1.16
C MET A 122 33.47 -11.84 -2.11
N CYS A 123 32.40 -12.63 -2.21
CA CYS A 123 32.27 -13.72 -3.17
C CYS A 123 31.03 -13.48 -4.05
N VAL A 124 31.10 -13.91 -5.30
CA VAL A 124 29.99 -13.79 -6.26
C VAL A 124 29.29 -15.14 -6.39
N PHE A 125 27.97 -15.11 -6.32
CA PHE A 125 27.12 -16.28 -6.55
C PHE A 125 26.19 -16.03 -7.73
N SER A 126 25.86 -17.09 -8.46
CA SER A 126 24.86 -17.07 -9.53
C SER A 126 23.76 -18.08 -9.21
N GLU A 127 22.54 -17.75 -9.62
CA GLU A 127 21.38 -18.63 -9.52
C GLU A 127 20.77 -18.80 -10.91
N ALA A 128 20.68 -20.04 -11.38
CA ALA A 128 20.05 -20.33 -12.67
C ALA A 128 18.52 -20.27 -12.55
N SER A 129 17.88 -19.48 -13.42
CA SER A 129 16.41 -19.29 -13.43
C SER A 129 15.63 -20.59 -13.69
N GLN A 130 16.24 -21.57 -14.35
CA GLN A 130 15.67 -22.91 -14.52
C GLN A 130 16.35 -23.88 -13.55
N GLY A 131 15.65 -24.22 -12.47
CA GLY A 131 16.06 -25.29 -11.56
C GLY A 131 16.81 -24.87 -10.30
N GLY A 132 16.87 -23.58 -9.97
CA GLY A 132 17.35 -23.08 -8.67
C GLY A 132 18.78 -23.51 -8.32
N LYS A 133 19.58 -23.84 -9.34
CA LYS A 133 20.96 -24.28 -9.14
C LYS A 133 21.80 -23.06 -8.78
N VAL A 134 22.43 -23.12 -7.62
CA VAL A 134 23.31 -22.05 -7.11
C VAL A 134 24.77 -22.45 -7.35
N ALA A 135 25.56 -21.51 -7.85
CA ALA A 135 26.99 -21.69 -8.07
C ALA A 135 27.79 -20.51 -7.50
N MET A 136 28.98 -20.78 -6.99
CA MET A 136 29.99 -19.78 -6.64
C MET A 136 30.82 -19.44 -7.88
N GLU A 137 30.80 -18.18 -8.31
CA GLU A 137 31.42 -17.70 -9.54
C GLU A 137 32.84 -17.15 -9.34
N GLY A 138 33.22 -16.81 -8.11
CA GLY A 138 34.57 -16.32 -7.80
C GLY A 138 34.65 -15.41 -6.58
N LYS A 139 35.86 -14.92 -6.30
CA LYS A 139 36.21 -13.99 -5.22
C LYS A 139 36.53 -12.62 -5.80
N VAL A 140 36.04 -11.55 -5.16
CA VAL A 140 36.31 -10.18 -5.59
C VAL A 140 37.73 -9.79 -5.16
N GLU A 141 38.61 -9.58 -6.15
CA GLU A 141 40.01 -9.22 -5.92
C GLU A 141 40.24 -7.71 -5.97
N HIS A 142 39.61 -7.03 -6.93
CA HIS A 142 39.71 -5.58 -7.09
C HIS A 142 38.33 -4.95 -7.11
N LYS A 143 38.20 -3.84 -6.38
CA LYS A 143 36.99 -3.03 -6.32
C LYS A 143 37.28 -1.64 -6.88
N PHE A 144 36.47 -1.20 -7.84
CA PHE A 144 36.63 0.08 -8.53
C PHE A 144 35.41 0.98 -8.36
N ASP A 145 35.62 2.29 -8.28
CA ASP A 145 34.60 3.34 -8.44
C ASP A 145 34.83 4.09 -9.75
N MET A 146 33.91 3.94 -10.70
CA MET A 146 33.99 4.60 -11.99
C MET A 146 33.47 6.03 -11.88
N LYS A 147 34.36 7.01 -12.13
CA LYS A 147 34.03 8.43 -12.12
C LYS A 147 34.21 9.04 -13.51
N PRO A 148 33.32 9.95 -13.93
CA PRO A 148 33.51 10.66 -15.18
C PRO A 148 34.84 11.43 -15.19
N HIS A 149 35.54 11.37 -16.31
CA HIS A 149 36.84 11.98 -16.50
C HIS A 149 36.96 12.63 -17.89
N GLY A 150 37.75 13.68 -18.02
CA GLY A 150 37.97 14.39 -19.29
C GLY A 150 37.17 15.68 -19.46
N GLU A 151 37.24 16.24 -20.67
CA GLU A 151 36.83 17.62 -20.98
C GLU A 151 35.32 17.87 -20.83
N ASN A 152 34.48 16.85 -20.99
CA ASN A 152 33.03 17.00 -20.95
C ASN A 152 32.40 16.84 -19.54
N ILE A 153 33.18 17.15 -18.49
CA ILE A 153 32.76 17.00 -17.10
C ILE A 153 31.64 17.97 -16.71
N GLU A 154 31.62 19.18 -17.29
CA GLU A 154 30.62 20.20 -16.99
C GLU A 154 29.21 19.79 -17.45
N GLU A 155 29.12 19.18 -18.63
CA GLU A 155 27.85 18.72 -19.21
C GLU A 155 27.24 17.57 -18.40
N TYR A 156 28.09 16.66 -17.91
CA TYR A 156 27.68 15.64 -16.96
C TYR A 156 27.18 16.25 -15.64
N GLY A 157 27.84 17.30 -15.15
CA GLY A 157 27.39 18.07 -13.99
C GLY A 157 26.00 18.67 -14.20
N LYS A 158 25.74 19.24 -15.39
CA LYS A 158 24.40 19.73 -15.78
C LYS A 158 23.36 18.61 -15.76
N LEU A 159 23.68 17.43 -16.30
CA LEU A 159 22.80 16.26 -16.29
C LEU A 159 22.45 15.80 -14.86
N CYS A 160 23.44 15.75 -13.97
CA CYS A 160 23.23 15.40 -12.56
C CYS A 160 22.33 16.41 -11.85
N ARG A 161 22.52 17.71 -12.11
CA ARG A 161 21.66 18.77 -11.58
C ARG A 161 20.24 18.69 -12.13
N GLU A 162 20.08 18.44 -13.43
CA GLU A 162 18.77 18.29 -14.07
C GLU A 162 18.01 17.09 -13.48
N ARG A 163 18.69 15.97 -13.24
CA ARG A 163 18.09 14.80 -12.58
C ARG A 163 17.63 15.10 -11.17
N THR A 164 18.47 15.80 -10.39
CA THR A 164 18.13 16.23 -9.04
C THR A 164 16.94 17.19 -9.06
N ASN A 165 16.89 18.11 -10.01
CA ASN A 165 15.76 19.01 -10.18
C ASN A 165 14.48 18.24 -10.53
N LYS A 166 14.56 17.32 -11.49
CA LYS A 166 13.44 16.45 -11.89
C LYS A 166 12.92 15.59 -10.74
N SER A 167 13.80 15.06 -9.88
CA SER A 167 13.39 14.27 -8.71
C SER A 167 12.85 15.13 -7.57
N MET A 168 13.28 16.40 -7.46
CA MET A 168 12.74 17.36 -6.48
C MET A 168 11.34 17.87 -6.85
N ILE A 169 10.89 17.70 -8.11
CA ILE A 169 9.53 18.04 -8.51
C ILE A 169 8.57 17.03 -7.89
N LYS A 170 7.82 17.48 -6.88
CA LYS A 170 6.75 16.70 -6.26
C LYS A 170 5.57 16.61 -7.23
N ASN A 171 5.34 15.43 -7.82
CA ASN A 171 4.15 15.18 -8.65
C ASN A 171 2.84 15.27 -7.85
N ARG A 172 2.90 15.15 -6.52
CA ARG A 172 1.77 15.31 -5.62
C ARG A 172 1.67 16.76 -5.16
N GLN A 173 0.58 17.42 -5.52
CA GLN A 173 0.23 18.75 -5.00
C GLN A 173 -0.68 18.60 -3.79
N ILE A 174 -0.36 19.29 -2.69
CA ILE A 174 -1.28 19.46 -1.56
C ILE A 174 -2.31 20.48 -2.02
N GLN A 175 -3.56 20.05 -2.19
CA GLN A 175 -4.66 20.98 -2.41
C GLN A 175 -5.11 21.49 -1.04
N VAL A 176 -4.98 22.80 -0.83
CA VAL A 176 -5.59 23.46 0.33
C VAL A 176 -7.08 23.54 0.06
N ILE A 177 -7.88 22.98 0.98
CA ILE A 177 -9.33 23.06 0.90
C ILE A 177 -9.70 24.48 1.32
N ASP A 178 -10.12 25.32 0.36
CA ASP A 178 -10.48 26.74 0.60
C ASP A 178 -11.70 26.90 1.53
N ASN A 179 -12.51 25.85 1.67
CA ASN A 179 -13.73 25.87 2.47
C ASN A 179 -13.50 25.28 3.87
N ASP A 180 -12.86 26.06 4.75
CA ASP A 180 -12.61 25.75 6.17
C ASP A 180 -13.87 25.81 7.06
N ARG A 181 -15.08 25.86 6.45
CA ARG A 181 -16.33 25.72 7.18
C ARG A 181 -16.35 24.30 7.75
N GLY A 182 -16.03 24.16 9.04
CA GLY A 182 -15.77 22.93 9.78
C GLY A 182 -16.85 21.83 9.78
N VAL A 183 -17.84 21.92 8.89
CA VAL A 183 -18.77 20.85 8.52
C VAL A 183 -18.05 19.72 7.77
N LEU A 184 -17.07 20.02 6.90
CA LEU A 184 -16.31 19.01 6.16
C LEU A 184 -15.08 18.46 6.91
N MET A 185 -14.62 19.18 7.94
CA MET A 185 -13.40 18.85 8.71
C MET A 185 -13.70 18.10 10.01
N ARG A 186 -14.97 17.89 10.34
CA ARG A 186 -15.38 17.04 11.47
C ARG A 186 -15.55 15.60 10.97
N PRO A 187 -15.01 14.59 11.67
CA PRO A 187 -15.35 13.20 11.40
C PRO A 187 -16.88 13.07 11.43
N MET A 188 -17.47 12.63 10.33
CA MET A 188 -18.92 12.41 10.25
C MET A 188 -19.35 11.45 11.36
N PRO A 189 -20.21 11.86 12.31
CA PRO A 189 -20.74 10.95 13.30
C PRO A 189 -21.55 9.85 12.60
N GLY A 190 -21.07 8.59 12.68
CA GLY A 190 -21.78 7.41 12.17
C GLY A 190 -21.17 6.68 10.96
N MET A 191 -19.97 7.06 10.48
CA MET A 191 -19.35 6.41 9.29
C MET A 191 -18.17 5.48 9.60
N ILE A 192 -18.20 4.83 10.77
CA ILE A 192 -17.45 3.58 11.00
C ILE A 192 -18.28 2.47 10.34
N GLY A 193 -17.91 2.05 9.12
CA GLY A 193 -18.40 0.78 8.55
C GLY A 193 -18.83 0.72 7.08
N LEU A 194 -18.45 1.63 6.18
CA LEU A 194 -18.91 1.59 4.77
C LEU A 194 -17.81 1.40 3.71
N VAL A 195 -16.88 0.49 3.98
CA VAL A 195 -16.19 -0.27 2.93
C VAL A 195 -16.64 -1.72 2.99
N SER A 196 -17.79 -1.99 2.37
CA SER A 196 -18.05 -3.29 1.76
C SER A 196 -18.80 -3.06 0.46
N SER A 197 -18.04 -3.11 -0.61
CA SER A 197 -18.54 -3.31 -1.97
C SER A 197 -19.34 -4.61 -1.98
N ASN A 198 -20.67 -4.53 -2.14
CA ASN A 198 -21.37 -5.38 -3.09
C ASN A 198 -22.77 -4.85 -3.41
N SER A 199 -23.02 -4.88 -4.71
CA SER A 199 -24.25 -4.60 -5.43
C SER A 199 -25.42 -5.48 -4.99
N LYS A 200 -26.60 -4.85 -4.80
CA LYS A 200 -27.87 -5.16 -5.49
C LYS A 200 -29.04 -4.36 -4.90
N ASP A 201 -29.69 -3.62 -5.79
CA ASP A 201 -31.11 -3.25 -5.83
C ASP A 201 -31.91 -3.15 -4.52
N LYS A 202 -32.28 -1.92 -4.13
CA LYS A 202 -33.70 -1.52 -3.96
C LYS A 202 -33.87 -0.05 -3.56
N LYS A 203 -34.54 0.67 -4.46
CA LYS A 203 -35.60 1.68 -4.23
C LYS A 203 -35.33 2.80 -3.21
N LYS A 204 -35.11 4.00 -3.78
CA LYS A 204 -35.26 5.33 -3.17
C LYS A 204 -36.13 5.35 -1.92
N THR A 205 -35.51 5.69 -0.79
CA THR A 205 -36.18 6.36 0.32
C THR A 205 -35.30 7.55 0.71
N GLN A 206 -35.88 8.75 0.65
CA GLN A 206 -35.21 9.95 1.15
C GLN A 206 -34.91 9.78 2.66
N PRO A 207 -33.78 10.28 3.16
CA PRO A 207 -33.52 10.28 4.58
C PRO A 207 -34.50 11.25 5.25
N VAL A 208 -35.52 10.70 5.89
CA VAL A 208 -36.40 11.44 6.80
C VAL A 208 -35.51 11.97 7.91
N LYS A 209 -35.37 13.30 7.95
CA LYS A 209 -34.80 14.05 9.06
C LYS A 209 -35.45 13.53 10.34
N GLN A 210 -34.67 12.92 11.23
CA GLN A 210 -35.09 12.68 12.60
C GLN A 210 -35.30 14.05 13.24
N SER A 211 -36.53 14.54 13.22
CA SER A 211 -36.96 15.59 14.12
C SER A 211 -36.97 14.96 15.51
N ASP A 212 -35.98 15.34 16.32
CA ASP A 212 -36.00 15.17 17.77
C ASP A 212 -37.11 16.08 18.33
N THR A 213 -38.36 15.75 18.01
CA THR A 213 -39.52 16.36 18.64
C THR A 213 -39.59 15.72 20.00
N LYS A 214 -39.26 16.48 21.04
CA LYS A 214 -39.67 16.18 22.42
C LYS A 214 -41.12 15.69 22.40
N ARG A 215 -41.31 14.38 22.50
CA ARG A 215 -42.63 13.74 22.56
C ARG A 215 -43.22 14.08 23.92
N THR A 216 -43.97 15.17 23.98
CA THR A 216 -44.75 15.53 25.17
C THR A 216 -45.81 14.45 25.37
N ARG A 217 -45.84 13.85 26.55
CA ARG A 217 -46.87 12.89 26.95
C ARG A 217 -48.22 13.60 26.85
N ARG A 218 -49.14 13.08 26.02
CA ARG A 218 -50.54 13.56 25.99
C ARG A 218 -51.19 13.25 27.33
N ASP A 219 -52.21 14.03 27.69
CA ASP A 219 -53.03 13.72 28.86
C ASP A 219 -53.72 12.37 28.69
N ARG A 220 -53.88 11.63 29.80
CA ARG A 220 -54.37 10.26 29.78
C ARG A 220 -55.81 10.19 29.24
N GLY A 221 -56.69 11.10 29.64
CA GLY A 221 -58.09 11.09 29.19
C GLY A 221 -58.23 11.30 27.68
N GLU A 222 -57.50 12.26 27.12
CA GLU A 222 -57.53 12.53 25.67
C GLU A 222 -57.04 11.34 24.84
N LEU A 223 -56.08 10.57 25.36
CA LEU A 223 -55.53 9.42 24.66
C LEU A 223 -56.48 8.22 24.67
N GLU A 224 -57.30 8.08 25.73
CA GLU A 224 -58.36 7.08 25.81
C GLU A 224 -59.43 7.33 24.73
N ASP A 225 -59.88 8.57 24.56
CA ASP A 225 -60.84 8.96 23.50
C ASP A 225 -60.30 8.68 22.09
N ILE A 226 -59.02 8.99 21.85
CA ILE A 226 -58.35 8.69 20.57
C ILE A 226 -58.26 7.18 20.35
N MET A 227 -57.99 6.39 21.40
CA MET A 227 -57.96 4.94 21.29
C MET A 227 -59.32 4.39 20.88
N PHE A 228 -60.42 4.83 21.52
CA PHE A 228 -61.77 4.40 21.14
C PHE A 228 -62.07 4.68 19.67
N LYS A 229 -61.74 5.89 19.20
CA LYS A 229 -61.89 6.26 17.78
C LYS A 229 -61.03 5.42 16.82
N LEU A 230 -59.82 5.01 17.24
CA LEU A 230 -58.98 4.11 16.45
C LEU A 230 -59.61 2.71 16.35
N PHE A 231 -60.16 2.18 17.43
CA PHE A 231 -60.79 0.87 17.47
C PHE A 231 -62.15 0.81 16.75
N GLU A 232 -62.83 1.93 16.55
CA GLU A 232 -63.97 2.02 15.63
C GLU A 232 -63.53 1.77 14.17
N ARG A 233 -62.35 2.24 13.78
CA ARG A 233 -61.84 2.08 12.41
C ARG A 233 -61.44 0.63 12.09
N GLN A 234 -60.91 -0.10 13.06
CA GLN A 234 -60.68 -1.54 12.96
C GLN A 234 -60.64 -2.18 14.36
N PRO A 235 -61.18 -3.41 14.51
CA PRO A 235 -61.35 -4.04 15.83
C PRO A 235 -60.03 -4.47 16.50
N ASN A 236 -58.96 -4.60 15.72
CA ASN A 236 -57.67 -5.13 16.18
C ASN A 236 -56.53 -4.21 15.73
N TRP A 237 -55.66 -3.82 16.65
CA TRP A 237 -54.53 -2.92 16.37
C TRP A 237 -53.21 -3.50 16.88
N ALA A 238 -52.13 -3.39 16.09
CA ALA A 238 -50.79 -3.75 16.55
C ALA A 238 -50.13 -2.59 17.30
N LEU A 239 -49.32 -2.89 18.34
CA LEU A 239 -48.65 -1.85 19.16
C LEU A 239 -47.83 -0.86 18.31
N LYS A 240 -47.13 -1.37 17.30
CA LYS A 240 -46.30 -0.51 16.40
C LYS A 240 -47.15 0.51 15.64
N GLN A 241 -48.36 0.14 15.25
CA GLN A 241 -49.27 1.03 14.54
C GLN A 241 -49.86 2.07 15.49
N LEU A 242 -50.23 1.68 16.72
CA LEU A 242 -50.72 2.61 17.74
C LEU A 242 -49.65 3.65 18.13
N VAL A 243 -48.39 3.25 18.23
CA VAL A 243 -47.26 4.17 18.46
C VAL A 243 -47.11 5.18 17.33
N GLN A 244 -47.36 4.76 16.08
CA GLN A 244 -47.24 5.63 14.91
C GLN A 244 -48.44 6.56 14.76
N GLU A 245 -49.66 6.08 15.02
CA GLU A 245 -50.89 6.88 14.88
C GLU A 245 -51.05 7.91 16.01
N THR A 246 -50.54 7.61 17.21
CA THR A 246 -50.65 8.53 18.37
C THR A 246 -49.39 9.33 18.66
N ASP A 247 -48.26 8.97 18.05
CA ASP A 247 -46.93 9.50 18.33
C ASP A 247 -46.51 9.41 19.82
N GLN A 248 -47.15 8.52 20.60
CA GLN A 248 -46.84 8.32 22.01
C GLN A 248 -45.82 7.20 22.23
N PRO A 249 -44.96 7.31 23.25
CA PRO A 249 -43.99 6.25 23.55
C PRO A 249 -44.68 4.94 23.90
N ALA A 250 -44.15 3.83 23.38
CA ALA A 250 -44.74 2.49 23.53
C ALA A 250 -44.97 2.07 24.99
N GLN A 251 -44.18 2.60 25.92
CA GLN A 251 -44.33 2.33 27.35
C GLN A 251 -45.63 2.93 27.91
N PHE A 252 -45.95 4.18 27.56
CA PHE A 252 -47.16 4.87 28.02
C PHE A 252 -48.42 4.27 27.39
N LEU A 253 -48.35 3.91 26.10
CA LEU A 253 -49.43 3.21 25.43
C LEU A 253 -49.73 1.85 26.07
N LYS A 254 -48.71 1.11 26.53
CA LYS A 254 -48.92 -0.17 27.21
C LYS A 254 -49.65 -0.03 28.54
N GLU A 255 -49.47 1.07 29.27
CA GLU A 255 -50.19 1.32 30.52
C GLU A 255 -51.69 1.46 30.25
N ILE A 256 -52.07 2.28 29.26
CA ILE A 256 -53.47 2.49 28.87
C ILE A 256 -54.08 1.23 28.22
N LEU A 257 -53.33 0.56 27.34
CA LEU A 257 -53.78 -0.68 26.70
C LEU A 257 -53.99 -1.81 27.71
N ASN A 258 -53.26 -1.83 28.83
CA ASN A 258 -53.47 -2.83 29.88
C ASN A 258 -54.80 -2.62 30.62
N GLU A 259 -55.29 -1.39 30.69
CA GLU A 259 -56.56 -1.07 31.33
C GLU A 259 -57.75 -1.29 30.40
N LEU A 260 -57.66 -0.82 29.15
CA LEU A 260 -58.79 -0.79 28.20
C LEU A 260 -58.86 -1.98 27.25
N CYS A 261 -57.73 -2.63 26.95
CA CYS A 261 -57.63 -3.65 25.90
C CYS A 261 -57.24 -5.03 26.44
N VAL A 262 -57.51 -6.05 25.62
CA VAL A 262 -57.03 -7.42 25.77
C VAL A 262 -55.95 -7.67 24.72
N TYR A 263 -54.83 -8.27 25.14
CA TYR A 263 -53.74 -8.63 24.23
C TYR A 263 -53.91 -10.05 23.70
N ASN A 264 -54.05 -10.18 22.38
CA ASN A 264 -54.23 -11.46 21.70
C ASN A 264 -52.90 -12.19 21.54
N LYS A 265 -52.68 -13.22 22.37
CA LYS A 265 -51.42 -13.99 22.40
C LYS A 265 -51.37 -15.14 21.38
N ARG A 266 -52.49 -15.52 20.74
CA ARG A 266 -52.60 -16.69 19.84
C ARG A 266 -53.63 -16.46 18.73
N GLY A 267 -53.52 -17.21 17.63
CA GLY A 267 -54.45 -17.15 16.49
C GLY A 267 -54.02 -16.18 15.37
N ALA A 268 -54.87 -15.96 14.38
CA ALA A 268 -54.59 -15.07 13.24
C ALA A 268 -54.34 -13.61 13.65
N ASN A 269 -54.87 -13.19 14.80
CA ASN A 269 -54.71 -11.85 15.37
C ASN A 269 -53.60 -11.78 16.44
N GLN A 270 -52.67 -12.73 16.44
CA GLN A 270 -51.56 -12.75 17.41
C GLN A 270 -50.77 -11.44 17.35
N GLY A 271 -50.51 -10.86 18.53
CA GLY A 271 -49.72 -9.63 18.64
C GLY A 271 -50.53 -8.34 18.50
N THR A 272 -51.85 -8.44 18.41
CA THR A 272 -52.77 -7.29 18.37
C THR A 272 -53.48 -7.07 19.70
N TYR A 273 -53.94 -5.85 19.92
CA TYR A 273 -54.80 -5.45 21.01
C TYR A 273 -56.22 -5.29 20.49
N GLU A 274 -57.20 -5.66 21.31
CA GLU A 274 -58.63 -5.44 21.07
C GLU A 274 -59.27 -4.82 22.31
N LEU A 275 -60.23 -3.91 22.15
CA LEU A 275 -60.95 -3.36 23.32
C LEU A 275 -61.67 -4.46 24.09
N LYS A 276 -61.66 -4.38 25.42
CA LYS A 276 -62.47 -5.26 26.26
C LYS A 276 -63.95 -5.15 25.86
N PRO A 277 -64.69 -6.27 25.88
CA PRO A 277 -66.09 -6.29 25.44
C PRO A 277 -67.00 -5.37 26.30
N GLU A 278 -66.59 -5.07 27.52
CA GLU A 278 -67.28 -4.16 28.45
C GLU A 278 -67.34 -2.71 27.92
N TYR A 279 -66.30 -2.24 27.22
CA TYR A 279 -66.24 -0.87 26.67
C TYR A 279 -66.75 -0.78 25.22
N LYS A 280 -67.10 -1.91 24.59
CA LYS A 280 -67.68 -1.90 23.23
C LYS A 280 -69.15 -1.43 23.23
N LYS A 281 -69.83 -1.45 24.37
CA LYS A 281 -71.25 -1.05 24.50
C LYS A 281 -71.46 0.38 24.99
N SER A 282 -70.48 1.00 25.65
CA SER A 282 -70.66 2.31 26.29
C SER A 282 -70.59 3.50 25.33
N VAL A 283 -70.23 3.30 24.06
CA VAL A 283 -70.18 4.38 23.06
C VAL A 283 -71.56 4.65 22.43
N GLU A 284 -72.49 3.68 22.45
CA GLU A 284 -73.86 3.89 21.94
C GLU A 284 -74.77 4.65 22.92
N ASP A 285 -74.53 4.61 24.23
CA ASP A 285 -75.43 5.23 25.23
C ASP A 285 -75.05 6.68 25.64
N THR A 286 -73.92 7.23 25.16
CA THR A 286 -73.50 8.61 25.51
C THR A 286 -73.69 9.63 24.37
N SER A 287 -74.28 9.21 23.24
CA SER A 287 -74.59 10.08 22.09
C SER A 287 -76.07 10.49 22.00
N ALA A 288 -76.84 10.27 23.07
CA ALA A 288 -78.23 10.68 23.17
C ALA A 288 -78.50 11.41 24.50
N GLU A 289 -77.89 12.58 24.68
CA GLU A 289 -78.52 13.74 25.34
C GLU A 289 -77.91 15.05 24.83
#